data_AF-A0A135LIV8-F1
#
_entry.id   AF-A0A135LIV8-F1
#
_cell.length_a   1.000
_cell.length_b   1.000
_cell.length_c   1.000
_cell.angle_alpha   90.00
_cell.angle_beta   90.00
_cell.angle_gamma   90.00
#
_symmetry.space_group_name_H-M   'P 1'
#
loop_
_entity.id
_entity.type
_entity.pdbx_description
1 polymer ?
#
loop_
_entity_poly.entity_id
_entity_poly.type
_entity_poly.pdbx_seq_one_letter_code
_entity_poly.pdbx_strand_id
1 'polypeptide(L)'
;MYNIVISWVYGGYIDGNILKGTAKLFPPEEDVENSILAQFADYLSPEVRAITVDDDGLLTGISADPEEDDTFFIGYLPLSLCQSLCPSLADFPTIYFSQLRELDRLGPGVDLMSYNDQKMVAFKFNPISVPRRLQMSWKEMNLLIKLPPHPNILPFYRIVLEDVESRIIGFTTKYIPGGTLADLKRPFRFEWLQQLTQVVDYLNLELGIIHQDIAPRNLLVDPETEKIILFDFDWAADGKGGLLKGRDDVSGVVFTLYEIITNDSHPTSIPHWERTIDMVQDIEWTCRRELDSDVSKFRKFLNEWVAKRTDRAAEQYNAPKLLTWPDLPTPPDYSVPFELGRTEKGETAWRTGERSRRVALEKGQYCFRWQRPPQSRLLKKAKDNSMEDCSVSSNLE
;
A
#
# COMPACT_ATOMS: atom_id res chain seq x y z
N MET A 1 -12.95 -1.95 24.79
CA MET A 1 -13.65 -3.07 24.10
C MET A 1 -13.53 -2.81 22.59
N TYR A 2 -12.65 -3.55 21.91
CA TYR A 2 -12.05 -3.19 20.61
C TYR A 2 -12.62 -4.01 19.47
N ASN A 3 -13.13 -3.40 18.39
CA ASN A 3 -13.79 -4.12 17.28
C ASN A 3 -12.75 -4.82 16.39
N ILE A 4 -12.63 -6.14 16.53
CA ILE A 4 -11.87 -7.04 15.64
C ILE A 4 -12.15 -6.66 14.20
N VAL A 5 -13.42 -6.58 13.74
CA VAL A 5 -13.77 -6.38 12.31
C VAL A 5 -13.22 -5.11 11.64
N ILE A 6 -12.87 -4.08 12.41
CA ILE A 6 -12.42 -2.79 11.85
C ILE A 6 -10.90 -2.76 11.63
N SER A 7 -10.18 -3.65 12.32
CA SER A 7 -8.80 -3.97 11.99
C SER A 7 -8.63 -4.48 10.56
N TRP A 8 -9.65 -5.13 10.00
CA TRP A 8 -9.59 -5.83 8.73
C TRP A 8 -9.79 -4.84 7.60
N VAL A 9 -10.83 -4.02 7.71
CA VAL A 9 -11.29 -3.13 6.64
C VAL A 9 -10.31 -2.02 6.32
N TYR A 10 -9.69 -1.43 7.33
CA TYR A 10 -8.89 -0.22 7.11
C TYR A 10 -7.39 -0.41 7.41
N GLY A 11 -6.97 -1.56 7.97
CA GLY A 11 -5.59 -1.83 8.41
C GLY A 11 -4.70 -2.52 7.39
N GLY A 12 -5.15 -2.62 6.14
CA GLY A 12 -4.43 -3.35 5.10
C GLY A 12 -5.02 -4.73 4.92
N TYR A 13 -6.17 -4.75 4.25
CA TYR A 13 -6.89 -5.92 3.79
C TYR A 13 -7.38 -6.88 4.89
N ILE A 14 -8.64 -7.28 4.68
CA ILE A 14 -9.32 -8.33 5.40
C ILE A 14 -8.69 -9.66 4.97
N ASP A 15 -8.43 -10.56 5.91
CA ASP A 15 -8.27 -11.95 5.52
C ASP A 15 -9.58 -12.38 4.83
N GLY A 16 -9.56 -12.54 3.50
CA GLY A 16 -10.73 -12.83 2.67
C GLY A 16 -11.54 -14.06 3.11
N ASN A 17 -11.02 -14.81 4.09
CA ASN A 17 -11.67 -15.96 4.68
C ASN A 17 -12.75 -15.61 5.73
N ILE A 18 -12.82 -14.37 6.23
CA ILE A 18 -13.93 -13.94 7.10
C ILE A 18 -15.20 -13.66 6.29
N LEU A 19 -15.06 -13.26 5.02
CA LEU A 19 -16.17 -12.87 4.16
C LEU A 19 -16.59 -14.04 3.28
N LYS A 20 -17.79 -14.56 3.50
CA LYS A 20 -18.40 -15.65 2.74
C LYS A 20 -19.41 -15.05 1.76
N GLY A 21 -19.33 -15.45 0.50
CA GLY A 21 -20.25 -15.02 -0.55
C GLY A 21 -20.01 -15.85 -1.81
N THR A 22 -20.70 -15.50 -2.89
CA THR A 22 -20.66 -16.29 -4.12
C THR A 22 -19.42 -15.96 -4.95
N ALA A 23 -18.97 -16.90 -5.77
CA ALA A 23 -17.85 -16.68 -6.72
C ALA A 23 -18.15 -15.58 -7.76
N LYS A 24 -19.41 -15.18 -7.91
CA LYS A 24 -19.83 -14.06 -8.76
C LYS A 24 -19.43 -12.71 -8.17
N LEU A 25 -19.34 -12.61 -6.84
CA LEU A 25 -18.98 -11.39 -6.12
C LEU A 25 -17.47 -11.24 -5.89
N PHE A 26 -16.74 -12.37 -5.79
CA PHE A 26 -15.30 -12.40 -5.52
C PHE A 26 -14.52 -13.01 -6.70
N PRO A 27 -14.27 -12.26 -7.77
CA PRO A 27 -13.41 -12.73 -8.85
C PRO A 27 -11.94 -12.80 -8.37
N PRO A 28 -11.13 -13.79 -8.82
CA PRO A 28 -9.81 -14.09 -8.24
C PRO A 28 -8.73 -12.98 -8.34
N GLU A 29 -8.98 -11.95 -9.15
CA GLU A 29 -7.99 -10.92 -9.51
C GLU A 29 -8.38 -9.51 -9.05
N GLU A 30 -9.53 -9.34 -8.40
CA GLU A 30 -10.02 -8.03 -7.95
C GLU A 30 -10.19 -7.98 -6.43
N ASP A 31 -9.79 -6.85 -5.86
CA ASP A 31 -9.84 -6.58 -4.43
C ASP A 31 -11.23 -6.01 -4.02
N VAL A 32 -12.31 -6.74 -4.30
CA VAL A 32 -13.70 -6.27 -4.10
C VAL A 32 -14.14 -6.36 -2.62
N GLU A 33 -13.54 -7.26 -1.85
CA GLU A 33 -13.91 -7.55 -0.44
C GLU A 33 -13.79 -6.30 0.45
N ASN A 34 -12.77 -5.48 0.20
CA ASN A 34 -12.52 -4.25 0.95
C ASN A 34 -13.73 -3.29 0.91
N SER A 35 -14.29 -3.09 -0.28
CA SER A 35 -15.39 -2.16 -0.50
C SER A 35 -16.69 -2.64 0.16
N ILE A 36 -16.91 -3.95 0.20
CA ILE A 36 -18.07 -4.56 0.86
C ILE A 36 -17.94 -4.41 2.38
N LEU A 37 -16.81 -4.81 2.95
CA LEU A 37 -16.64 -4.78 4.39
C LEU A 37 -16.51 -3.37 4.97
N ALA A 38 -16.05 -2.40 4.17
CA ALA A 38 -16.06 -0.99 4.52
C ALA A 38 -17.44 -0.47 4.96
N GLN A 39 -18.51 -1.01 4.38
CA GLN A 39 -19.87 -0.62 4.71
C GLN A 39 -20.27 -1.06 6.13
N PHE A 40 -19.69 -2.15 6.62
CA PHE A 40 -20.09 -2.78 7.89
C PHE A 40 -19.10 -2.59 9.02
N ALA A 41 -17.88 -2.13 8.72
CA ALA A 41 -16.78 -2.01 9.66
C ALA A 41 -17.24 -1.43 11.00
N ASP A 42 -17.82 -0.24 10.99
CA ASP A 42 -18.19 0.50 12.20
C ASP A 42 -19.29 -0.15 13.05
N TYR A 43 -20.04 -1.10 12.48
CA TYR A 43 -21.21 -1.74 13.10
C TYR A 43 -20.92 -3.12 13.66
N LEU A 44 -19.83 -3.77 13.23
CA LEU A 44 -19.58 -5.16 13.58
C LEU A 44 -18.88 -5.31 14.93
N SER A 45 -19.36 -6.28 15.71
CA SER A 45 -18.83 -6.59 17.04
C SER A 45 -17.38 -7.08 16.94
N PRO A 46 -16.55 -6.82 17.97
CA PRO A 46 -15.28 -7.49 18.15
C PRO A 46 -15.32 -9.00 18.06
N GLU A 47 -16.43 -9.63 18.38
CA GLU A 47 -16.45 -11.08 18.53
C GLU A 47 -16.70 -11.79 17.20
N VAL A 48 -17.06 -11.04 16.15
CA VAL A 48 -17.35 -11.59 14.83
C VAL A 48 -16.13 -12.30 14.23
N ARG A 49 -16.36 -13.52 13.78
CA ARG A 49 -15.40 -14.46 13.17
C ARG A 49 -15.75 -14.86 11.74
N ALA A 50 -16.99 -14.65 11.30
CA ALA A 50 -17.37 -14.79 9.91
C ALA A 50 -18.54 -13.85 9.58
N ILE A 51 -18.60 -13.44 8.32
CA ILE A 51 -19.57 -12.51 7.73
C ILE A 51 -20.03 -13.14 6.43
N THR A 52 -21.34 -13.21 6.21
CA THR A 52 -21.90 -13.71 4.95
C THR A 52 -22.60 -12.57 4.22
N VAL A 53 -22.35 -12.45 2.92
CA VAL A 53 -22.99 -11.47 2.03
C VAL A 53 -23.67 -12.13 0.84
N ASP A 54 -24.71 -11.50 0.32
CA ASP A 54 -25.35 -11.91 -0.94
C ASP A 54 -24.60 -11.37 -2.18
N ASP A 55 -25.12 -11.69 -3.37
CA ASP A 55 -24.57 -11.25 -4.68
C ASP A 55 -24.50 -9.73 -4.85
N ASP A 56 -25.23 -8.95 -4.04
CA ASP A 56 -25.23 -7.49 -4.07
C ASP A 56 -24.27 -6.89 -3.02
N GLY A 57 -23.55 -7.75 -2.28
CA GLY A 57 -22.64 -7.35 -1.20
C GLY A 57 -23.36 -6.94 0.09
N LEU A 58 -24.65 -7.26 0.25
CA LEU A 58 -25.42 -6.95 1.46
C LEU A 58 -25.23 -8.05 2.51
N LEU A 59 -25.16 -7.63 3.78
CA LEU A 59 -24.97 -8.51 4.91
C LEU A 59 -26.19 -9.44 5.10
N THR A 60 -25.96 -10.75 4.99
CA THR A 60 -26.98 -11.79 5.22
C THR A 60 -26.74 -12.61 6.49
N GLY A 61 -25.53 -12.60 7.04
CA GLY A 61 -25.21 -13.32 8.27
C GLY A 61 -23.93 -12.85 8.96
N ILE A 62 -23.88 -13.05 10.28
CA ILE A 62 -22.68 -12.87 11.11
C ILE A 62 -22.54 -14.06 12.05
N SER A 63 -21.31 -14.43 12.35
CA SER A 63 -20.99 -15.49 13.31
C SER A 63 -19.89 -15.04 14.24
N ALA A 64 -19.98 -15.46 15.51
CA ALA A 64 -18.94 -15.28 16.51
C ALA A 64 -18.28 -16.62 16.89
N ASP A 65 -18.60 -17.70 16.18
CA ASP A 65 -18.05 -19.03 16.44
C ASP A 65 -16.53 -19.04 16.16
N PRO A 66 -15.68 -19.34 17.15
CA PRO A 66 -14.25 -19.46 16.95
C PRO A 66 -13.84 -20.53 15.91
N GLU A 67 -14.68 -21.54 15.67
CA GLU A 67 -14.40 -22.57 14.66
C GLU A 67 -14.58 -22.06 13.22
N GLU A 68 -15.31 -20.95 13.05
CA GLU A 68 -15.46 -20.28 11.74
C GLU A 68 -14.40 -19.20 11.50
N ASP A 69 -13.39 -19.11 12.37
CA ASP A 69 -12.25 -18.21 12.23
C ASP A 69 -11.24 -18.75 11.22
N ASP A 70 -11.49 -18.49 9.94
CA ASP A 70 -10.64 -18.95 8.84
C ASP A 70 -9.40 -18.05 8.61
N THR A 71 -9.05 -17.19 9.58
CA THR A 71 -7.87 -16.31 9.49
C THR A 71 -6.59 -17.12 9.35
N PHE A 72 -5.70 -16.76 8.42
CA PHE A 72 -4.36 -17.33 8.30
C PHE A 72 -3.42 -16.82 9.40
N PHE A 73 -2.51 -17.70 9.80
CA PHE A 73 -1.37 -17.34 10.64
C PHE A 73 -0.32 -16.60 9.82
N ILE A 74 0.35 -15.65 10.46
CA ILE A 74 1.22 -14.69 9.80
C ILE A 74 2.55 -14.72 10.51
N GLY A 75 3.54 -15.30 9.85
CA GLY A 75 4.91 -15.27 10.33
C GLY A 75 5.56 -13.92 10.02
N TYR A 76 5.28 -12.88 10.80
CA TYR A 76 6.05 -11.64 10.67
C TYR A 76 7.53 -11.91 10.89
N LEU A 77 8.37 -11.31 10.04
CA LEU A 77 9.80 -11.59 10.06
C LEU A 77 10.48 -10.94 11.26
N PRO A 78 11.30 -11.67 12.04
CA PRO A 78 12.13 -11.08 13.07
C PRO A 78 13.09 -10.05 12.47
N LEU A 79 13.26 -8.90 13.14
CA LEU A 79 14.19 -7.86 12.68
C LEU A 79 15.61 -8.41 12.43
N SER A 80 16.09 -9.28 13.30
CA SER A 80 17.43 -9.89 13.20
C SER A 80 17.60 -10.73 11.92
N LEU A 81 16.56 -11.45 11.50
CA LEU A 81 16.57 -12.19 10.23
C LEU A 81 16.60 -11.24 9.04
N CYS A 82 15.82 -10.16 9.09
CA CYS A 82 15.82 -9.19 8.00
C CYS A 82 17.16 -8.46 7.88
N GLN A 83 17.78 -8.07 9.00
CA GLN A 83 19.09 -7.42 9.03
C GLN A 83 20.21 -8.31 8.49
N SER A 84 20.14 -9.63 8.67
CA SER A 84 21.14 -10.54 8.10
C SER A 84 21.03 -10.66 6.57
N LEU A 85 19.82 -10.52 6.02
CA LEU A 85 19.55 -10.58 4.58
C LEU A 85 19.73 -9.24 3.88
N CYS A 86 19.46 -8.13 4.58
CA CYS A 86 19.61 -6.78 4.08
C CYS A 86 20.34 -5.93 5.14
N PRO A 87 21.68 -5.92 5.13
CA PRO A 87 22.48 -5.21 6.13
C PRO A 87 22.15 -3.72 6.24
N SER A 88 21.71 -3.09 5.14
CA SER A 88 21.27 -1.68 5.14
C SER A 88 20.11 -1.41 6.10
N LEU A 89 19.27 -2.41 6.44
CA LEU A 89 18.23 -2.25 7.46
C LEU A 89 18.79 -1.87 8.83
N ALA A 90 20.03 -2.25 9.15
CA ALA A 90 20.66 -1.93 10.43
C ALA A 90 20.92 -0.43 10.60
N ASP A 91 21.05 0.32 9.49
CA ASP A 91 21.29 1.76 9.51
C ASP A 91 19.99 2.57 9.67
N PHE A 92 18.84 1.93 9.52
CA PHE A 92 17.55 2.61 9.59
C PHE A 92 16.96 2.56 11.00
N PRO A 93 16.40 3.69 11.48
CA PRO A 93 15.81 3.74 12.80
C PRO A 93 14.54 2.89 12.89
N THR A 94 14.35 2.26 14.05
CA THR A 94 13.15 1.50 14.38
C THR A 94 12.19 2.33 15.25
N ILE A 95 10.94 1.88 15.32
CA ILE A 95 9.94 2.35 16.28
C ILE A 95 9.02 1.18 16.63
N TYR A 96 8.64 1.07 17.90
CA TYR A 96 7.64 0.09 18.31
C TYR A 96 6.23 0.59 18.01
N PHE A 97 5.34 -0.33 17.64
CA PHE A 97 3.96 -0.02 17.28
C PHE A 97 3.21 0.69 18.42
N SER A 98 3.43 0.29 19.68
CA SER A 98 2.85 0.98 20.84
C SER A 98 3.24 2.46 20.99
N GLN A 99 4.32 2.90 20.33
CA GLN A 99 4.77 4.29 20.33
C GLN A 99 4.08 5.14 19.24
N LEU A 100 3.33 4.50 18.34
CA LEU A 100 2.55 5.16 17.30
C LEU A 100 1.12 5.38 17.81
N ARG A 101 0.62 6.60 17.61
CA ARG A 101 -0.77 6.96 17.87
C ARG A 101 -1.49 7.25 16.56
N GLU A 102 -2.49 6.45 16.26
CA GLU A 102 -3.37 6.61 15.08
C GLU A 102 -4.10 7.94 15.14
N LEU A 103 -3.97 8.73 14.06
CA LEU A 103 -4.65 10.00 13.86
C LEU A 103 -5.78 9.86 12.83
N ASP A 104 -5.49 9.18 11.73
CA ASP A 104 -6.43 8.97 10.63
C ASP A 104 -6.03 7.73 9.80
N ARG A 105 -6.89 7.33 8.86
CA ARG A 105 -6.66 6.22 7.94
C ARG A 105 -6.71 6.74 6.52
N LEU A 106 -5.56 6.75 5.86
CA LEU A 106 -5.38 7.38 4.55
C LEU A 106 -5.85 6.46 3.42
N GLY A 107 -5.81 5.15 3.63
CA GLY A 107 -6.28 4.15 2.69
C GLY A 107 -6.04 2.72 3.20
N PRO A 108 -6.38 1.71 2.41
CA PRO A 108 -6.13 0.32 2.78
C PRO A 108 -4.65 0.09 3.08
N GLY A 109 -4.33 -0.25 4.33
CA GLY A 109 -2.95 -0.56 4.74
C GLY A 109 -2.06 0.67 4.84
N VAL A 110 -2.64 1.87 4.95
CA VAL A 110 -1.92 3.12 5.15
C VAL A 110 -2.65 3.98 6.17
N ASP A 111 -2.03 4.20 7.32
CA ASP A 111 -2.59 5.04 8.38
C ASP A 111 -1.73 6.29 8.59
N LEU A 112 -2.39 7.39 8.93
CA LEU A 112 -1.72 8.57 9.47
C LEU A 112 -1.48 8.35 10.96
N MET A 113 -0.21 8.30 11.33
CA MET A 113 0.23 8.08 12.71
C MET A 113 0.98 9.31 13.23
N SER A 114 0.98 9.46 14.55
CA SER A 114 1.85 10.40 15.26
C SER A 114 2.76 9.67 16.23
N TYR A 115 3.96 10.20 16.46
CA TYR A 115 4.80 9.78 17.56
C TYR A 115 5.59 10.97 18.13
N ASN A 116 5.96 10.89 19.40
CA ASN A 116 6.52 12.00 20.17
C ASN A 116 5.68 13.29 20.09
N ASP A 117 4.35 13.14 20.01
CA ASP A 117 3.31 14.19 19.99
C ASP A 117 3.45 15.32 18.95
N GLN A 118 4.39 15.23 18.01
CA GLN A 118 4.64 16.30 17.02
C GLN A 118 4.92 15.80 15.61
N LYS A 119 5.35 14.54 15.44
CA LYS A 119 5.74 14.03 14.12
C LYS A 119 4.65 13.18 13.52
N MET A 120 4.09 13.65 12.40
CA MET A 120 3.14 12.90 11.59
C MET A 120 3.88 12.04 10.56
N VAL A 121 3.47 10.79 10.45
CA VAL A 121 4.04 9.82 9.51
C VAL A 121 2.93 9.01 8.87
N ALA A 122 3.12 8.60 7.62
CA ALA A 122 2.27 7.60 7.01
C ALA A 122 2.85 6.22 7.34
N PHE A 123 2.11 5.41 8.08
CA PHE A 123 2.47 4.04 8.39
C PHE A 123 1.86 3.11 7.35
N LYS A 124 2.73 2.48 6.54
CA LYS A 124 2.38 1.40 5.61
C LYS A 124 2.54 0.06 6.32
N PHE A 125 1.45 -0.71 6.32
CA PHE A 125 1.36 -2.01 6.97
C PHE A 125 1.80 -3.10 5.99
N ASN A 126 2.52 -4.11 6.46
CA ASN A 126 2.77 -5.31 5.67
C ASN A 126 1.46 -6.13 5.62
N PRO A 127 0.77 -6.23 4.47
CA PRO A 127 -0.55 -6.82 4.44
C PRO A 127 -0.50 -8.31 4.77
N ILE A 128 -1.53 -8.71 5.48
CA ILE A 128 -1.39 -9.52 6.69
C ILE A 128 -1.59 -11.00 6.32
N SER A 129 -2.39 -11.35 5.31
CA SER A 129 -2.66 -12.76 4.97
C SER A 129 -2.58 -13.13 3.48
N VAL A 130 -2.18 -12.20 2.61
CA VAL A 130 -2.06 -12.45 1.16
C VAL A 130 -0.58 -12.52 0.79
N PRO A 131 -0.03 -13.69 0.41
CA PRO A 131 1.40 -13.87 0.11
C PRO A 131 1.95 -12.84 -0.87
N ARG A 132 1.14 -12.50 -1.89
CA ARG A 132 1.48 -11.49 -2.90
C ARG A 132 1.70 -10.10 -2.28
N ARG A 133 0.86 -9.69 -1.35
CA ARG A 133 0.93 -8.37 -0.73
C ARG A 133 2.09 -8.26 0.25
N LEU A 134 2.39 -9.34 0.97
CA LEU A 134 3.59 -9.43 1.79
C LEU A 134 4.85 -9.29 0.92
N GLN A 135 4.85 -9.92 -0.27
CA GLN A 135 5.94 -9.77 -1.23
C GLN A 135 6.05 -8.33 -1.75
N MET A 136 4.94 -7.66 -2.07
CA MET A 136 4.93 -6.26 -2.51
C MET A 136 5.52 -5.33 -1.45
N SER A 137 5.04 -5.43 -0.20
CA SER A 137 5.53 -4.58 0.88
C SER A 137 7.00 -4.85 1.23
N TRP A 138 7.45 -6.11 1.16
CA TRP A 138 8.87 -6.46 1.31
C TRP A 138 9.74 -5.81 0.23
N LYS A 139 9.28 -5.83 -1.02
CA LYS A 139 9.97 -5.21 -2.15
C LYS A 139 10.03 -3.70 -1.97
N GLU A 140 8.90 -3.05 -1.69
CA GLU A 140 8.82 -1.60 -1.50
C GLU A 140 9.75 -1.15 -0.37
N MET A 141 9.69 -1.80 0.80
CA MET A 141 10.56 -1.49 1.92
C MET A 141 12.04 -1.58 1.54
N ASN A 142 12.47 -2.69 0.92
CA ASN A 142 13.87 -2.88 0.53
C ASN A 142 14.31 -1.89 -0.56
N LEU A 143 13.43 -1.55 -1.49
CA LEU A 143 13.70 -0.56 -2.52
C LEU A 143 13.89 0.82 -1.90
N LEU A 144 12.92 1.31 -1.12
CA LEU A 144 12.96 2.66 -0.53
C LEU A 144 14.17 2.86 0.40
N ILE A 145 14.60 1.82 1.12
CA ILE A 145 15.81 1.82 1.97
C ILE A 145 17.09 1.99 1.16
N LYS A 146 17.12 1.45 -0.05
CA LYS A 146 18.32 1.46 -0.91
C LYS A 146 18.33 2.60 -1.92
N LEU A 147 17.19 3.26 -2.14
CA LEU A 147 17.12 4.41 -3.02
C LEU A 147 17.99 5.55 -2.48
N PRO A 148 18.84 6.16 -3.33
CA PRO A 148 19.51 7.41 -2.96
C PRO A 148 18.46 8.50 -2.69
N PRO A 149 18.72 9.42 -1.74
CA PRO A 149 17.83 10.55 -1.50
C PRO A 149 17.57 11.34 -2.79
N HIS A 150 16.28 11.53 -3.12
CA HIS A 150 15.86 12.26 -4.32
C HIS A 150 14.73 13.23 -3.98
N PRO A 151 14.75 14.49 -4.47
CA PRO A 151 13.77 15.51 -4.10
C PRO A 151 12.34 15.20 -4.57
N ASN A 152 12.16 14.28 -5.51
CA ASN A 152 10.86 13.89 -6.06
C ASN A 152 10.48 12.42 -5.74
N ILE A 153 11.11 11.80 -4.75
CA ILE A 153 10.76 10.45 -4.27
C ILE A 153 10.47 10.53 -2.77
N LEU A 154 9.39 9.86 -2.33
CA LEU A 154 9.02 9.87 -0.93
C LEU A 154 10.08 9.14 -0.07
N PRO A 155 10.64 9.80 0.96
CA PRO A 155 11.69 9.19 1.77
C PRO A 155 11.12 8.13 2.71
N PHE A 156 11.83 7.00 2.79
CA PHE A 156 11.68 6.04 3.88
C PHE A 156 12.03 6.70 5.22
N TYR A 157 11.32 6.36 6.28
CA TYR A 157 11.56 6.95 7.59
C TYR A 157 11.96 5.95 8.68
N ARG A 158 11.10 5.00 9.02
CA ARG A 158 11.36 4.04 10.11
C ARG A 158 10.78 2.66 9.84
N ILE A 159 11.44 1.64 10.36
CA ILE A 159 10.90 0.29 10.44
C ILE A 159 9.98 0.20 11.67
N VAL A 160 8.77 -0.35 11.50
CA VAL A 160 7.82 -0.53 12.59
C VAL A 160 7.90 -1.97 13.09
N LEU A 161 8.13 -2.10 14.40
CA LEU A 161 8.22 -3.37 15.10
C LEU A 161 7.00 -3.58 15.97
N GLU A 162 6.52 -4.81 16.07
CA GLU A 162 5.62 -5.17 17.17
C GLU A 162 6.40 -5.33 18.49
N ASP A 163 5.69 -5.15 19.59
CA ASP A 163 6.28 -4.92 20.92
C ASP A 163 6.84 -6.16 21.61
N VAL A 164 6.42 -7.38 21.23
CA VAL A 164 6.70 -8.60 22.01
C VAL A 164 7.94 -9.33 21.50
N GLU A 165 8.00 -9.63 20.21
CA GLU A 165 9.09 -10.41 19.59
C GLU A 165 9.95 -9.56 18.64
N SER A 166 9.72 -8.24 18.58
CA SER A 166 10.40 -7.29 17.68
C SER A 166 10.36 -7.71 16.21
N ARG A 167 9.20 -8.18 15.75
CA ARG A 167 8.97 -8.54 14.35
C ARG A 167 8.55 -7.33 13.52
N ILE A 168 8.98 -7.29 12.26
CA ILE A 168 8.67 -6.20 11.33
C ILE A 168 7.22 -6.33 10.86
N ILE A 169 6.39 -5.38 11.24
CA ILE A 169 4.97 -5.32 10.88
C ILE A 169 4.66 -4.28 9.79
N GLY A 170 5.65 -3.45 9.43
CA GLY A 170 5.55 -2.49 8.35
C GLY A 170 6.63 -1.42 8.47
N PHE A 171 6.40 -0.28 7.83
CA PHE A 171 7.33 0.84 7.84
C PHE A 171 6.61 2.19 7.72
N THR A 172 7.29 3.26 8.10
CA THR A 172 6.77 4.62 7.99
C THR A 172 7.49 5.41 6.91
N THR A 173 6.76 6.31 6.27
CA THR A 173 7.27 7.36 5.40
C THR A 173 6.91 8.74 5.95
N LYS A 174 7.56 9.79 5.46
CA LYS A 174 7.20 11.18 5.79
C LYS A 174 5.75 11.43 5.34
N TYR A 175 4.90 11.95 6.22
CA TYR A 175 3.57 12.42 5.80
C TYR A 175 3.71 13.75 5.06
N ILE A 176 3.10 13.84 3.87
CA ILE A 176 3.04 15.06 3.06
C ILE A 176 1.58 15.56 3.02
N PRO A 177 1.26 16.72 3.63
CA PRO A 177 -0.13 17.14 3.80
C PRO A 177 -0.77 17.74 2.54
N GLY A 178 0.00 17.99 1.47
CA GLY A 178 -0.48 18.65 0.26
C GLY A 178 -1.38 17.81 -0.65
N GLY A 179 -1.68 16.56 -0.25
CA GLY A 179 -2.53 15.65 -0.99
C GLY A 179 -1.92 15.16 -2.29
N THR A 180 -2.69 14.35 -3.03
CA THR A 180 -2.28 13.77 -4.32
C THR A 180 -2.79 14.62 -5.48
N LEU A 181 -2.22 14.42 -6.67
CA LEU A 181 -2.68 15.05 -7.90
C LEU A 181 -4.01 14.49 -8.42
N ALA A 182 -4.57 13.45 -7.78
CA ALA A 182 -5.96 13.05 -8.00
C ALA A 182 -6.96 14.12 -7.50
N ASP A 183 -6.56 15.01 -6.56
CA ASP A 183 -7.37 16.17 -6.20
C ASP A 183 -7.28 17.25 -7.30
N LEU A 184 -8.44 17.57 -7.88
CA LEU A 184 -8.59 18.53 -8.98
C LEU A 184 -8.56 19.99 -8.53
N LYS A 185 -8.61 20.27 -7.23
CA LYS A 185 -8.68 21.65 -6.70
C LYS A 185 -7.43 22.48 -6.97
N ARG A 186 -6.30 21.84 -7.29
CA ARG A 186 -5.02 22.52 -7.52
C ARG A 186 -4.73 22.63 -9.01
N PRO A 187 -4.25 23.79 -9.49
CA PRO A 187 -3.73 23.92 -10.84
C PRO A 187 -2.58 22.95 -11.07
N PHE A 188 -2.54 22.28 -12.22
CA PHE A 188 -1.42 21.44 -12.60
C PHE A 188 -0.35 22.27 -13.31
N ARG A 189 0.91 22.13 -12.87
CA ARG A 189 2.03 22.95 -13.35
C ARG A 189 2.85 22.23 -14.40
N PHE A 190 3.31 22.95 -15.43
CA PHE A 190 4.21 22.41 -16.44
C PHE A 190 5.51 21.87 -15.85
N GLU A 191 6.04 22.54 -14.83
CA GLU A 191 7.22 22.09 -14.09
C GLU A 191 7.02 20.70 -13.47
N TRP A 192 5.82 20.36 -13.02
CA TRP A 192 5.55 19.06 -12.41
C TRP A 192 5.63 17.91 -13.42
N LEU A 193 5.25 18.13 -14.68
CA LEU A 193 5.51 17.17 -15.75
C LEU A 193 7.01 17.00 -16.01
N GLN A 194 7.78 18.09 -15.97
CA GLN A 194 9.23 18.01 -16.12
C GLN A 194 9.87 17.21 -14.98
N GLN A 195 9.48 17.49 -13.73
CA GLN A 195 9.93 16.73 -12.56
C GLN A 195 9.55 15.24 -12.67
N LEU A 196 8.35 14.93 -13.16
CA LEU A 196 7.88 13.55 -13.32
C LEU A 196 8.74 12.78 -14.32
N THR A 197 8.94 13.36 -15.52
CA THR A 197 9.79 12.73 -16.53
C THR A 197 11.24 12.57 -16.08
N GLN A 198 11.78 13.52 -15.29
CA GLN A 198 13.12 13.44 -14.72
C GLN A 198 13.26 12.31 -13.70
N VAL A 199 12.32 12.18 -12.75
CA VAL A 199 12.39 11.09 -11.76
C VAL A 199 12.17 9.73 -12.41
N VAL A 200 11.34 9.62 -13.44
CA VAL A 200 11.15 8.39 -14.22
C VAL A 200 12.42 8.01 -14.98
N ASP A 201 13.08 8.98 -15.62
CA ASP A 201 14.37 8.74 -16.28
C ASP A 201 15.44 8.31 -15.28
N TYR A 202 15.51 8.96 -14.12
CA TYR A 202 16.41 8.56 -13.05
C TYR A 202 16.17 7.11 -12.60
N LEU A 203 14.93 6.74 -12.29
CA LEU A 203 14.57 5.39 -11.87
C LEU A 203 14.90 4.37 -12.97
N ASN A 204 14.39 4.57 -14.18
CA ASN A 204 14.49 3.59 -15.26
C ASN A 204 15.91 3.47 -15.83
N LEU A 205 16.59 4.60 -16.06
CA LEU A 205 17.84 4.64 -16.83
C LEU A 205 19.08 4.62 -15.96
N GLU A 206 19.02 5.16 -14.73
CA GLU A 206 20.16 5.10 -13.82
C GLU A 206 20.11 3.89 -12.89
N LEU A 207 18.93 3.60 -12.32
CA LEU A 207 18.77 2.57 -11.29
C LEU A 207 18.21 1.24 -11.83
N GLY A 208 17.63 1.24 -13.03
CA GLY A 208 16.96 0.08 -13.60
C GLY A 208 15.66 -0.28 -12.88
N ILE A 209 15.06 0.67 -12.17
CA ILE A 209 13.80 0.50 -11.44
C ILE A 209 12.64 0.98 -12.29
N ILE A 210 11.59 0.17 -12.38
CA ILE A 210 10.34 0.50 -13.08
C ILE A 210 9.23 0.57 -12.04
N HIS A 211 8.55 1.71 -11.91
CA HIS A 211 7.53 1.94 -10.91
C HIS A 211 6.25 1.11 -11.15
N GLN A 212 5.84 0.97 -12.42
CA GLN A 212 4.68 0.19 -12.89
C GLN A 212 3.29 0.72 -12.49
N ASP A 213 3.22 1.70 -11.60
CA ASP A 213 1.96 2.33 -11.18
C ASP A 213 2.03 3.87 -11.12
N ILE A 214 2.63 4.50 -12.13
CA ILE A 214 2.61 5.96 -12.25
C ILE A 214 1.18 6.39 -12.57
N ALA A 215 0.58 7.14 -11.65
CA ALA A 215 -0.80 7.61 -11.71
C ALA A 215 -0.97 8.90 -10.87
N PRO A 216 -2.02 9.71 -11.10
CA PRO A 216 -2.24 10.94 -10.33
C PRO A 216 -2.39 10.70 -8.82
N ARG A 217 -2.96 9.56 -8.44
CA ARG A 217 -3.07 9.12 -7.03
C ARG A 217 -1.73 8.84 -6.36
N ASN A 218 -0.67 8.57 -7.13
CA ASN A 218 0.67 8.22 -6.65
C ASN A 218 1.67 9.39 -6.76
N LEU A 219 1.15 10.60 -6.97
CA LEU A 219 1.92 11.85 -7.02
C LEU A 219 1.42 12.80 -5.95
N LEU A 220 2.20 13.00 -4.91
CA LEU A 220 1.94 14.02 -3.89
C LEU A 220 2.50 15.37 -4.34
N VAL A 221 1.97 16.46 -3.81
CA VAL A 221 2.61 17.77 -3.92
C VAL A 221 3.03 18.23 -2.54
N ASP A 222 4.33 18.45 -2.35
CA ASP A 222 4.84 19.00 -1.10
C ASP A 222 4.52 20.50 -1.03
N PRO A 223 3.69 20.96 -0.07
CA PRO A 223 3.30 22.36 0.03
C PRO A 223 4.44 23.29 0.45
N GLU A 224 5.52 22.76 1.03
CA GLU A 224 6.68 23.58 1.42
C GLU A 224 7.57 23.90 0.22
N THR A 225 7.75 22.91 -0.68
CA THR A 225 8.67 23.04 -1.81
C THR A 225 7.97 23.26 -3.15
N GLU A 226 6.64 23.07 -3.19
CA GLU A 226 5.80 23.08 -4.39
C GLU A 226 6.31 22.11 -5.48
N LYS A 227 6.92 21.00 -5.05
CA LYS A 227 7.42 19.91 -5.92
C LYS A 227 6.52 18.69 -5.85
N ILE A 228 6.49 17.92 -6.93
CA ILE A 228 5.85 16.61 -6.88
C ILE A 228 6.74 15.58 -6.18
N ILE A 229 6.13 14.66 -5.47
CA ILE A 229 6.78 13.53 -4.82
C ILE A 229 6.11 12.25 -5.33
N LEU A 230 6.86 11.40 -6.01
CA LEU A 230 6.44 10.05 -6.40
C LEU A 230 6.52 9.13 -5.19
N PHE A 231 5.47 8.35 -4.97
CA PHE A 231 5.38 7.36 -3.89
C PHE A 231 4.62 6.12 -4.37
N ASP A 232 4.54 5.11 -3.49
CA ASP A 232 3.82 3.85 -3.71
C ASP A 232 4.52 2.89 -4.69
N PHE A 233 5.69 2.41 -4.28
CA PHE A 233 6.56 1.52 -5.08
C PHE A 233 6.21 0.04 -4.89
N ASP A 234 5.01 -0.28 -4.41
CA ASP A 234 4.55 -1.65 -4.14
C ASP A 234 4.54 -2.56 -5.40
N TRP A 235 4.47 -1.95 -6.58
CA TRP A 235 4.52 -2.64 -7.88
C TRP A 235 5.89 -2.58 -8.55
N ALA A 236 6.91 -2.02 -7.90
CA ALA A 236 8.19 -1.80 -8.55
C ALA A 236 8.87 -3.08 -9.03
N ALA A 237 9.53 -2.99 -10.18
CA ALA A 237 10.35 -4.04 -10.78
C ALA A 237 11.82 -3.61 -10.86
N ASP A 238 12.73 -4.56 -10.72
CA ASP A 238 14.16 -4.42 -10.95
C ASP A 238 14.54 -5.00 -12.32
N GLY A 239 14.65 -4.12 -13.32
CA GLY A 239 14.93 -4.49 -14.70
C GLY A 239 13.81 -5.35 -15.30
N LYS A 240 14.14 -6.61 -15.65
CA LYS A 240 13.15 -7.57 -16.19
C LYS A 240 12.44 -8.38 -15.09
N GLY A 241 12.96 -8.37 -13.86
CA GLY A 241 12.37 -9.08 -12.74
C GLY A 241 11.06 -8.40 -12.31
N GLY A 242 9.93 -9.11 -12.40
CA GLY A 242 8.63 -8.60 -11.95
C GLY A 242 7.98 -7.55 -12.85
N LEU A 243 8.52 -7.27 -14.04
CA LEU A 243 7.89 -6.38 -15.02
C LEU A 243 6.63 -7.04 -15.61
N LEU A 244 5.49 -6.38 -15.45
CA LEU A 244 4.21 -6.81 -15.98
C LEU A 244 3.98 -6.23 -17.38
N LYS A 245 3.41 -7.03 -18.27
CA LYS A 245 3.10 -6.63 -19.64
C LYS A 245 2.23 -5.36 -19.64
N GLY A 246 2.68 -4.31 -20.31
CA GLY A 246 1.93 -3.05 -20.44
C GLY A 246 1.95 -2.14 -19.20
N ARG A 247 2.88 -2.38 -18.26
CA ARG A 247 3.11 -1.49 -17.10
C ARG A 247 4.47 -0.79 -17.15
N ASP A 248 4.92 -0.40 -18.33
CA ASP A 248 6.10 0.45 -18.43
C ASP A 248 5.79 1.89 -17.97
N ASP A 249 6.79 2.55 -17.40
CA ASP A 249 6.62 3.89 -16.83
C ASP A 249 6.39 4.98 -17.90
N VAL A 250 6.82 4.77 -19.15
CA VAL A 250 6.60 5.73 -20.23
C VAL A 250 5.10 5.80 -20.54
N SER A 251 4.47 4.65 -20.75
CA SER A 251 3.01 4.54 -20.87
C SER A 251 2.33 5.11 -19.62
N GLY A 252 2.82 4.79 -18.42
CA GLY A 252 2.30 5.32 -17.16
C GLY A 252 2.25 6.86 -17.11
N VAL A 253 3.33 7.54 -17.54
CA VAL A 253 3.38 9.01 -17.61
C VAL A 253 2.38 9.56 -18.64
N VAL A 254 2.25 8.91 -19.81
CA VAL A 254 1.30 9.34 -20.86
C VAL A 254 -0.13 9.29 -20.35
N PHE A 255 -0.54 8.17 -19.76
CA PHE A 255 -1.87 8.00 -19.18
C PHE A 255 -2.11 8.93 -17.98
N THR A 256 -1.10 9.13 -17.14
CA THR A 256 -1.18 10.05 -16.00
C THR A 256 -1.44 11.48 -16.45
N LEU A 257 -0.71 11.96 -17.46
CA LEU A 257 -0.89 13.32 -17.95
C LEU A 257 -2.25 13.49 -18.64
N TYR A 258 -2.69 12.47 -19.40
CA TYR A 258 -4.05 12.45 -19.97
C TYR A 258 -5.09 12.60 -18.85
N GLU A 259 -5.07 11.73 -17.84
CA GLU A 259 -6.04 11.72 -16.73
C GLU A 259 -6.05 13.07 -15.99
N ILE A 260 -4.88 13.67 -15.73
CA ILE A 260 -4.78 14.98 -15.07
C ILE A 260 -5.43 16.10 -15.88
N ILE A 261 -5.20 16.13 -17.20
CA ILE A 261 -5.67 17.22 -18.07
C ILE A 261 -7.15 17.05 -18.39
N THR A 262 -7.60 15.84 -18.70
CA THR A 262 -8.97 15.57 -19.19
C THR A 262 -9.94 15.20 -18.07
N ASN A 263 -9.43 14.84 -16.89
CA ASN A 263 -10.22 14.25 -15.81
C ASN A 263 -11.05 13.03 -16.29
N ASP A 264 -10.51 12.28 -17.24
CA ASP A 264 -11.09 11.05 -17.76
C ASP A 264 -10.20 9.85 -17.39
N SER A 265 -10.73 8.99 -16.53
CA SER A 265 -10.07 7.77 -16.06
C SER A 265 -10.53 6.53 -16.83
N HIS A 266 -11.38 6.66 -17.86
CA HIS A 266 -11.85 5.50 -18.61
C HIS A 266 -10.69 4.73 -19.28
N PRO A 267 -9.71 5.37 -19.94
CA PRO A 267 -8.57 4.65 -20.50
C PRO A 267 -7.72 3.95 -19.45
N THR A 268 -7.65 4.49 -18.22
CA THR A 268 -6.92 3.89 -17.10
C THR A 268 -7.70 2.79 -16.38
N SER A 269 -8.97 2.55 -16.75
CA SER A 269 -9.77 1.38 -16.33
C SER A 269 -9.61 0.15 -17.22
N ILE A 270 -9.16 0.32 -18.47
CA ILE A 270 -8.87 -0.79 -19.40
C ILE A 270 -7.76 -1.66 -18.81
N PRO A 271 -7.75 -2.99 -18.91
CA PRO A 271 -6.67 -3.80 -18.36
C PRO A 271 -5.28 -3.42 -18.93
N HIS A 272 -4.25 -3.42 -18.10
CA HIS A 272 -2.93 -2.88 -18.48
C HIS A 272 -2.28 -3.62 -19.66
N TRP A 273 -2.58 -4.90 -19.87
CA TRP A 273 -2.06 -5.70 -20.99
C TRP A 273 -2.75 -5.41 -22.33
N GLU A 274 -3.83 -4.63 -22.33
CA GLU A 274 -4.59 -4.20 -23.52
C GLU A 274 -4.36 -2.73 -23.87
N ARG A 275 -3.75 -1.95 -22.97
CA ARG A 275 -3.50 -0.51 -23.20
C ARG A 275 -2.40 -0.29 -24.23
N THR A 276 -2.61 0.71 -25.08
CA THR A 276 -1.56 1.29 -25.92
C THR A 276 -1.57 2.81 -25.78
N ILE A 277 -0.41 3.46 -25.93
CA ILE A 277 -0.30 4.91 -25.82
C ILE A 277 -1.16 5.64 -26.85
N ASP A 278 -1.36 5.02 -28.03
CA ASP A 278 -2.14 5.57 -29.14
C ASP A 278 -3.61 5.85 -28.74
N MET A 279 -4.14 5.08 -27.78
CA MET A 279 -5.51 5.26 -27.25
C MET A 279 -5.76 6.67 -26.72
N VAL A 280 -4.72 7.33 -26.19
CA VAL A 280 -4.82 8.67 -25.63
C VAL A 280 -4.00 9.68 -26.43
N GLN A 281 -2.98 9.28 -27.19
CA GLN A 281 -2.16 10.23 -27.96
C GLN A 281 -2.86 10.73 -29.23
N ASP A 282 -3.65 9.90 -29.91
CA ASP A 282 -4.26 10.24 -31.22
C ASP A 282 -5.56 11.03 -31.11
N ILE A 283 -6.02 11.30 -29.89
CA ILE A 283 -7.26 12.05 -29.62
C ILE A 283 -6.98 13.48 -29.16
N GLU A 284 -7.97 14.34 -29.32
CA GLU A 284 -7.94 15.70 -28.80
C GLU A 284 -8.13 15.68 -27.27
N TRP A 285 -7.32 16.46 -26.55
CA TRP A 285 -7.38 16.52 -25.08
C TRP A 285 -8.23 17.71 -24.66
N THR A 286 -9.49 17.45 -24.32
CA THR A 286 -10.35 18.47 -23.71
C THR A 286 -9.85 18.78 -22.30
N CYS A 287 -9.35 19.99 -22.08
CA CYS A 287 -8.88 20.42 -20.77
C CYS A 287 -10.06 20.57 -19.78
N ARG A 288 -10.01 19.85 -18.65
CA ARG A 288 -11.00 19.91 -17.56
C ARG A 288 -10.40 20.28 -16.21
N ARG A 289 -9.17 20.80 -16.21
CA ARG A 289 -8.42 21.21 -15.02
C ARG A 289 -7.70 22.53 -15.28
N GLU A 290 -7.52 23.34 -14.24
CA GLU A 290 -6.69 24.54 -14.34
C GLU A 290 -5.23 24.18 -14.58
N LEU A 291 -4.59 24.83 -15.55
CA LEU A 291 -3.19 24.64 -15.92
C LEU A 291 -2.44 25.98 -15.88
N ASP A 292 -1.15 25.95 -15.56
CA ASP A 292 -0.28 27.13 -15.63
C ASP A 292 0.22 27.45 -17.06
N SER A 293 -0.20 26.67 -18.05
CA SER A 293 0.23 26.74 -19.45
C SER A 293 -0.76 26.03 -20.37
N ASP A 294 -0.68 26.30 -21.67
CA ASP A 294 -1.53 25.65 -22.68
C ASP A 294 -1.27 24.14 -22.78
N VAL A 295 -2.34 23.36 -23.01
CA VAL A 295 -2.27 21.91 -23.25
C VAL A 295 -1.27 21.55 -24.35
N SER A 296 -1.14 22.39 -25.38
CA SER A 296 -0.19 22.19 -26.48
C SER A 296 1.27 22.14 -26.00
N LYS A 297 1.63 22.92 -24.98
CA LYS A 297 2.97 22.92 -24.38
C LYS A 297 3.25 21.62 -23.64
N PHE A 298 2.29 21.14 -22.85
CA PHE A 298 2.37 19.84 -22.17
C PHE A 298 2.51 18.69 -23.17
N ARG A 299 1.64 18.65 -24.19
CA ARG A 299 1.65 17.61 -25.23
C ARG A 299 2.95 17.61 -26.04
N LYS A 300 3.44 18.79 -26.43
CA LYS A 300 4.71 18.90 -27.15
C LYS A 300 5.87 18.31 -26.35
N PHE A 301 6.00 18.70 -25.08
CA PHE A 301 7.04 18.18 -24.21
C PHE A 301 6.93 16.67 -24.00
N LEU A 302 5.72 16.16 -23.74
CA LEU A 302 5.48 14.72 -23.59
C LEU A 302 5.91 13.95 -24.84
N ASN A 303 5.50 14.40 -26.03
CA ASN A 303 5.80 13.71 -27.28
C ASN A 303 7.31 13.69 -27.58
N GLU A 304 8.02 14.80 -27.31
CA GLU A 304 9.48 14.86 -27.44
C GLU A 304 10.17 13.89 -26.47
N TRP A 305 9.69 13.81 -25.23
CA TRP A 305 10.21 12.87 -24.23
C TRP A 305 9.94 11.40 -24.62
N VAL A 306 8.71 11.07 -25.04
CA VAL A 306 8.33 9.73 -25.49
C VAL A 306 9.18 9.30 -26.70
N ALA A 307 9.35 10.17 -27.69
CA ALA A 307 10.17 9.87 -28.87
C ALA A 307 11.62 9.52 -28.46
N LYS A 308 12.23 10.33 -27.58
CA LYS A 308 13.57 10.06 -27.04
C LYS A 308 13.65 8.74 -26.27
N ARG A 309 12.58 8.34 -25.59
CA ARG A 309 12.50 7.07 -24.84
C ARG A 309 12.40 5.86 -25.76
N THR A 310 11.64 5.97 -26.85
CA THR A 310 11.55 4.92 -27.87
C THR A 310 12.92 4.58 -28.45
N ASP A 311 13.75 5.60 -28.72
CA ASP A 311 15.12 5.40 -29.23
C ASP A 311 16.06 4.74 -28.20
N ARG A 312 15.76 4.87 -26.90
CA ARG A 312 16.59 4.38 -25.78
C ARG A 312 15.99 3.16 -25.07
N ALA A 313 15.00 2.50 -25.66
CA ALA A 313 14.26 1.40 -25.03
C ALA A 313 15.17 0.25 -24.51
N ALA A 314 16.31 0.02 -25.17
CA ALA A 314 17.28 -1.00 -24.75
C ALA A 314 18.11 -0.61 -23.50
N GLU A 315 18.26 0.69 -23.21
CA GLU A 315 19.10 1.19 -22.11
C GLU A 315 18.47 0.96 -20.73
N GLN A 316 17.14 0.90 -20.65
CA GLN A 316 16.39 0.64 -19.42
C GLN A 316 16.80 -0.70 -18.75
N TYR A 317 17.30 -1.67 -19.52
CA TYR A 317 17.72 -2.97 -19.01
C TYR A 317 19.23 -3.04 -18.70
N ASN A 318 19.98 -1.99 -19.00
CA ASN A 318 21.44 -1.92 -18.84
C ASN A 318 21.85 -0.77 -17.92
N ALA A 319 21.00 -0.43 -16.94
CA ALA A 319 21.21 0.70 -16.06
C ALA A 319 22.56 0.59 -15.32
N PRO A 320 23.35 1.67 -15.22
CA PRO A 320 24.71 1.62 -14.68
C PRO A 320 24.76 1.37 -13.18
N LYS A 321 23.68 1.66 -12.45
CA LYS A 321 23.57 1.51 -10.98
C LYS A 321 22.38 0.61 -10.63
N LEU A 322 22.29 -0.55 -11.28
CA LEU A 322 21.24 -1.54 -11.03
C LEU A 322 21.06 -1.79 -9.53
N LEU A 323 19.86 -1.48 -9.05
CA LEU A 323 19.47 -1.71 -7.67
C LEU A 323 18.65 -3.00 -7.59
N THR A 324 19.05 -3.90 -6.70
CA THR A 324 18.36 -5.18 -6.47
C THR A 324 18.01 -5.37 -4.99
N TRP A 325 17.09 -6.28 -4.70
CA TRP A 325 16.68 -6.62 -3.33
C TRP A 325 16.57 -8.14 -3.14
N PRO A 326 16.76 -8.63 -1.90
CA PRO A 326 16.63 -10.05 -1.62
C PRO A 326 15.18 -10.52 -1.76
N ASP A 327 15.01 -11.80 -2.10
CA ASP A 327 13.71 -12.46 -2.03
C ASP A 327 13.12 -12.41 -0.61
N LEU A 328 11.79 -12.46 -0.53
CA LEU A 328 11.08 -12.56 0.74
C LEU A 328 11.47 -13.87 1.44
N PRO A 329 12.07 -13.84 2.64
CA PRO A 329 12.42 -15.05 3.35
C PRO A 329 11.19 -15.76 3.91
N THR A 330 11.27 -17.08 4.03
CA THR A 330 10.27 -17.88 4.73
C THR A 330 10.33 -17.57 6.24
N PRO A 331 9.20 -17.24 6.88
CA PRO A 331 9.17 -17.01 8.32
C PRO A 331 9.63 -18.24 9.12
N PRO A 332 10.46 -18.07 10.16
CA PRO A 332 10.93 -19.21 10.98
C PRO A 332 9.79 -20.02 11.58
N ASP A 333 8.69 -19.37 11.93
CA ASP A 333 7.48 -19.99 12.44
C ASP A 333 6.96 -21.09 11.53
N TYR A 334 7.12 -20.94 10.21
CA TYR A 334 6.61 -21.88 9.23
C TYR A 334 7.29 -23.25 9.32
N SER A 335 8.42 -23.37 10.01
CA SER A 335 9.06 -24.66 10.33
C SER A 335 8.32 -25.50 11.38
N VAL A 336 7.41 -24.91 12.18
CA VAL A 336 6.66 -25.63 13.22
C VAL A 336 5.66 -26.60 12.57
N PRO A 337 5.73 -27.92 12.85
CA PRO A 337 4.81 -28.89 12.28
C PRO A 337 3.44 -28.86 12.96
N PHE A 338 2.39 -29.05 12.17
CA PHE A 338 1.01 -29.16 12.64
C PHE A 338 0.26 -30.32 11.95
N GLU A 339 -0.79 -30.81 12.59
CA GLU A 339 -1.63 -31.89 12.09
C GLU A 339 -2.59 -31.34 11.03
N LEU A 340 -2.58 -31.92 9.84
CA LEU A 340 -3.49 -31.57 8.74
C LEU A 340 -4.74 -32.48 8.73
N GLY A 341 -4.65 -33.64 9.39
CA GLY A 341 -5.70 -34.64 9.45
C GLY A 341 -5.12 -36.05 9.49
N ARG A 342 -5.90 -37.03 9.05
CA ARG A 342 -5.46 -38.43 8.96
C ARG A 342 -5.42 -38.89 7.50
N THR A 343 -4.45 -39.72 7.17
CA THR A 343 -4.37 -40.39 5.87
C THR A 343 -5.48 -41.44 5.74
N GLU A 344 -5.71 -41.97 4.53
CA GLU A 344 -6.64 -43.08 4.29
C GLU A 344 -6.33 -44.32 5.15
N LYS A 345 -5.09 -44.46 5.61
CA LYS A 345 -4.63 -45.55 6.49
C LYS A 345 -4.79 -45.24 7.98
N GLY A 346 -5.34 -44.08 8.34
CA GLY A 346 -5.57 -43.64 9.72
C GLY A 346 -4.36 -43.03 10.41
N GLU A 347 -3.23 -42.84 9.72
CA GLU A 347 -2.02 -42.22 10.25
C GLU A 347 -2.15 -40.69 10.27
N THR A 348 -1.63 -40.03 11.31
CA THR A 348 -1.62 -38.57 11.40
C THR A 348 -0.74 -37.96 10.29
N ALA A 349 -1.34 -37.11 9.46
CA ALA A 349 -0.63 -36.35 8.42
C ALA A 349 -0.09 -35.04 9.02
N TRP A 350 1.22 -34.85 8.94
CA TRP A 350 1.91 -33.66 9.43
C TRP A 350 2.32 -32.76 8.27
N ARG A 351 2.26 -31.44 8.48
CA ARG A 351 2.66 -30.42 7.52
C ARG A 351 3.37 -29.26 8.21
N THR A 352 4.23 -28.57 7.48
CA THR A 352 4.82 -27.27 7.83
C THR A 352 4.32 -26.19 6.85
N GLY A 353 4.60 -24.92 7.12
CA GLY A 353 4.17 -23.81 6.27
C GLY A 353 2.84 -23.18 6.72
N GLU A 354 2.13 -22.57 5.76
CA GLU A 354 0.89 -21.82 5.99
C GLU A 354 -0.16 -22.67 6.72
N ARG A 355 -0.91 -22.04 7.64
CA ARG A 355 -1.98 -22.63 8.46
C ARG A 355 -2.88 -21.53 9.01
N SER A 356 -4.01 -21.90 9.60
CA SER A 356 -4.86 -20.93 10.29
C SER A 356 -4.20 -20.38 11.56
N ARG A 357 -4.61 -19.17 11.95
CA ARG A 357 -4.27 -18.54 13.22
C ARG A 357 -4.63 -19.44 14.40
N ARG A 358 -5.79 -20.11 14.33
CA ARG A 358 -6.22 -21.06 15.37
C ARG A 358 -5.19 -22.17 15.57
N VAL A 359 -4.77 -22.84 14.49
CA VAL A 359 -3.75 -23.89 14.54
C VAL A 359 -2.43 -23.35 15.10
N ALA A 360 -2.01 -22.15 14.71
CA ALA A 360 -0.78 -21.55 15.25
C ALA A 360 -0.87 -21.28 16.76
N LEU A 361 -2.01 -20.76 17.24
CA LEU A 361 -2.27 -20.54 18.67
C LEU A 361 -2.28 -21.87 19.45
N GLU A 362 -2.90 -22.93 18.91
CA GLU A 362 -2.87 -24.28 19.50
C GLU A 362 -1.45 -24.84 19.64
N LYS A 363 -0.54 -24.46 18.73
CA LYS A 363 0.88 -24.80 18.79
C LYS A 363 1.70 -23.84 19.66
N GLY A 364 1.05 -22.90 20.34
CA GLY A 364 1.71 -21.92 21.22
C GLY A 364 2.51 -20.86 20.47
N GLN A 365 2.25 -20.68 19.17
CA GLN A 365 2.92 -19.64 18.39
C GLN A 365 2.33 -18.26 18.71
N TYR A 366 3.21 -17.27 18.85
CA TYR A 366 2.78 -15.90 19.02
C TYR A 366 2.10 -15.38 17.76
N CYS A 367 0.90 -14.81 17.94
CA CYS A 367 0.13 -14.20 16.88
C CYS A 367 -0.08 -12.72 17.22
N PHE A 368 0.55 -11.82 16.47
CA PHE A 368 0.35 -10.39 16.63
C PHE A 368 -1.13 -10.03 16.37
N ARG A 369 -1.70 -9.21 17.26
CA ARG A 369 -3.13 -8.87 17.26
C ARG A 369 -3.34 -7.43 16.82
N TRP A 370 -3.86 -7.25 15.60
CA TRP A 370 -4.12 -5.93 15.00
C TRP A 370 -5.36 -5.18 15.48
N GLN A 371 -6.00 -5.67 16.55
CA GLN A 371 -7.32 -5.19 16.98
C GLN A 371 -7.32 -3.68 17.27
N ARG A 372 -8.16 -2.93 16.55
CA ARG A 372 -8.24 -1.46 16.65
C ARG A 372 -9.69 -0.96 16.60
N PRO A 373 -10.01 0.20 17.19
CA PRO A 373 -11.39 0.71 17.25
C PRO A 373 -11.90 1.17 15.87
N PRO A 374 -13.23 1.37 15.71
CA PRO A 374 -13.82 2.05 14.56
C PRO A 374 -13.19 3.40 14.26
N GLN A 375 -13.05 3.75 12.97
CA GLN A 375 -12.52 5.07 12.59
C GLN A 375 -13.45 6.18 13.07
N SER A 376 -14.76 5.98 13.02
CA SER A 376 -15.73 6.93 13.58
C SER A 376 -15.55 7.19 15.07
N ARG A 377 -15.03 6.22 15.85
CA ARG A 377 -14.70 6.43 17.27
C ARG A 377 -13.43 7.25 17.46
N LEU A 378 -12.45 7.14 16.56
CA LEU A 378 -11.25 7.98 16.57
C LEU A 378 -11.60 9.45 16.30
N LEU A 379 -12.44 9.69 15.28
CA LEU A 379 -12.89 11.05 14.93
C LEU A 379 -13.72 11.70 16.05
N LYS A 380 -14.56 10.92 16.76
CA LYS A 380 -15.28 11.42 17.95
C LYS A 380 -14.32 11.80 19.07
N LYS A 381 -13.37 10.93 19.41
CA LYS A 381 -12.38 11.21 20.45
C LYS A 381 -11.51 12.43 20.13
N ALA A 382 -11.14 12.63 18.87
CA ALA A 382 -10.42 13.83 18.43
C ALA A 382 -11.26 15.11 18.62
N LYS A 383 -12.56 15.05 18.30
CA LYS A 383 -13.50 16.16 18.54
C LYS A 383 -13.66 16.46 20.03
N ASP A 384 -13.88 15.44 20.84
CA ASP A 384 -14.08 15.59 22.28
C ASP A 384 -12.83 16.18 22.97
N ASN A 385 -11.63 15.68 22.61
CA ASN A 385 -10.37 16.24 23.09
C ASN A 385 -10.16 17.71 22.65
N SER A 386 -10.53 18.06 21.41
CA SER A 386 -10.44 19.46 20.94
C SER A 386 -11.43 20.40 21.64
N MET A 387 -12.57 19.89 22.12
CA MET A 387 -13.52 20.65 22.92
C MET A 387 -13.04 20.82 24.37
N GLU A 388 -12.38 19.80 24.94
CA GLU A 388 -11.75 19.91 26.25
C GLU A 388 -10.59 20.91 26.26
N ASP A 389 -9.71 20.91 25.25
CA ASP A 389 -8.61 21.89 25.14
C ASP A 389 -9.12 23.34 24.94
N CYS A 390 -10.22 23.54 24.22
CA CYS A 390 -10.90 24.84 24.10
C CYS A 390 -11.60 25.27 25.41
N SER A 391 -12.03 24.31 26.25
CA SER A 391 -12.67 24.58 27.54
C SER A 391 -11.65 24.91 28.66
N VAL A 392 -10.40 24.47 28.51
CA VAL A 392 -9.30 24.83 29.43
C VAL A 392 -8.71 26.20 29.08
N SER A 393 -8.75 26.61 27.82
CA SER A 393 -8.27 27.92 27.35
C SER A 393 -9.28 29.07 27.51
N SER A 394 -10.50 28.80 28.00
CA SER A 394 -11.50 29.81 28.35
C SER A 394 -11.58 30.14 29.86
N ASN A 395 -10.63 29.64 30.66
CA ASN A 395 -10.53 29.91 32.11
C ASN A 395 -9.24 30.65 32.52
N LEU A 396 -8.57 31.32 31.58
CA LEU A 396 -7.48 32.24 31.87
C LEU A 396 -7.78 33.61 31.22
N GLU A 397 -8.45 34.43 32.03
CA GLU A 397 -8.74 35.88 31.94
C GLU A 397 -9.65 36.42 30.84
#